data_AF-A0A6G6K2L7-F1
#
_entry.id   AF-A0A6G6K2L7-F1
#
_cell.length_a   1.000
_cell.length_b   1.000
_cell.length_c   1.000
_cell.angle_alpha   90.00
_cell.angle_beta   90.00
_cell.angle_gamma   90.00
#
_symmetry.space_group_name_H-M   'P 1'
#
loop_
_entity.id
_entity.type
_entity.pdbx_description
1 polymer ?
#
loop_
_entity_poly.entity_id
_entity_poly.type
_entity_poly.pdbx_seq_one_letter_code
_entity_poly.pdbx_strand_id
1 'polypeptide(L)' 'MSSTQKFLLAILPKSWAQGMETESREWMLQCPCGYAKSVWDWGGIRWKAAGNPKKYLRCSQCGEMTWHLCAKGQQQQQG' A
#
# COMPACT_ATOMS: atom_id res chain seq x y z
N MET A 1 -5.97 -5.86 8.90
CA MET A 1 -4.81 -6.75 8.67
C MET A 1 -5.23 -7.85 7.72
N SER A 2 -4.81 -7.77 6.46
CA SER A 2 -5.11 -8.76 5.43
C SER A 2 -4.33 -10.06 5.67
N SER A 3 -4.90 -11.21 5.31
CA SER A 3 -4.27 -12.53 5.48
C SER A 3 -2.90 -12.61 4.79
N THR A 4 -2.73 -11.89 3.68
CA THR A 4 -1.47 -11.80 2.93
C THR A 4 -0.37 -11.07 3.72
N GLN A 5 -0.74 -10.05 4.50
CA GLN A 5 0.19 -9.35 5.39
C GLN A 5 0.65 -10.26 6.52
N LYS A 6 -0.27 -11.01 7.15
CA LYS A 6 0.08 -11.95 8.22
C LYS A 6 1.05 -13.03 7.76
N PHE A 7 0.87 -13.56 6.55
CA PHE A 7 1.72 -14.62 6.03
C PHE A 7 3.15 -14.13 5.73
N LEU A 8 3.29 -12.95 5.13
CA LEU A 8 4.60 -12.35 4.86
C LEU A 8 5.32 -11.95 6.16
N LEU A 9 4.60 -11.39 7.13
CA LEU A 9 5.16 -11.04 8.44
C LEU A 9 5.57 -12.27 9.28
N ALA A 10 4.93 -13.43 9.07
CA ALA A 10 5.27 -14.66 9.78
C ALA A 10 6.57 -15.30 9.30
N ILE A 11 6.93 -15.09 8.03
CA ILE A 11 8.13 -15.68 7.41
C ILE A 11 9.34 -14.74 7.51
N LEU A 12 9.10 -13.42 7.53
CA LEU A 12 10.16 -12.42 7.46
C LEU A 12 10.61 -11.96 8.86
N PRO A 13 11.89 -11.54 9.01
CA PRO A 13 12.39 -10.97 10.25
C PRO A 13 11.56 -9.76 10.71
N LYS A 14 11.34 -9.62 12.01
CA LYS A 14 10.55 -8.51 12.60
C LYS A 14 11.03 -7.11 12.17
N SER A 15 12.34 -6.93 11.99
CA SER A 15 12.91 -5.66 11.49
C SER A 15 12.48 -5.34 10.06
N TRP A 16 12.43 -6.35 9.19
CA TRP A 16 11.98 -6.20 7.80
C TRP A 16 10.47 -5.99 7.73
N ALA A 17 9.72 -6.70 8.56
CA ALA A 17 8.29 -6.49 8.78
C ALA A 17 7.93 -5.03 9.08
N GLN A 18 8.66 -4.39 10.01
CA GLN A 18 8.45 -2.98 10.34
C GLN A 18 8.79 -2.06 9.18
N GLY A 19 9.92 -2.28 8.49
CA GLY A 19 10.29 -1.49 7.32
C GLY A 19 9.28 -1.61 6.16
N MET A 20 8.75 -2.82 5.95
CA MET A 20 7.70 -3.08 4.96
C MET A 20 6.39 -2.39 5.31
N GLU A 21 5.95 -2.45 6.57
CA GLU A 21 4.72 -1.79 7.01
C GLU A 21 4.83 -0.28 6.82
N THR A 22 5.93 0.31 7.31
CA THR A 22 6.18 1.75 7.15
C THR A 22 6.17 2.15 5.69
N GLU A 23 6.94 1.47 4.83
CA GLU A 23 6.99 1.84 3.41
C GLU A 23 5.64 1.62 2.72
N SER A 24 4.95 0.52 3.02
CA SER A 24 3.63 0.23 2.43
C SER A 24 2.56 1.25 2.85
N ARG A 25 2.71 1.89 4.01
CA ARG A 25 1.82 2.98 4.46
C ARG A 25 2.09 4.28 3.70
N GLU A 26 3.30 4.52 3.20
CA GLU A 26 3.63 5.71 2.39
C GLU A 26 3.00 5.68 1.01
N TRP A 27 2.73 4.48 0.49
CA TRP A 27 2.04 4.33 -0.79
C TRP A 27 0.56 4.63 -0.63
N MET A 28 0.11 5.74 -1.19
CA MET A 28 -1.29 6.14 -1.17
C MET A 28 -1.98 5.75 -2.47
N LEU A 29 -3.11 5.05 -2.35
CA LEU A 29 -4.04 4.76 -3.43
C LEU A 29 -5.13 5.81 -3.45
N GLN A 30 -5.10 6.67 -4.46
CA GLN A 30 -6.08 7.72 -4.64
C GLN A 30 -7.14 7.29 -5.65
N CYS A 31 -8.39 7.26 -5.19
CA CYS A 31 -9.57 7.07 -6.02
C CYS A 31 -9.91 8.39 -6.73
N PRO A 32 -10.43 8.36 -7.97
CA PRO A 32 -11.00 9.55 -8.62
C PRO A 32 -12.15 10.22 -7.83
N CYS A 33 -12.80 9.53 -6.90
CA CYS A 33 -13.81 10.15 -6.02
C CYS A 33 -13.22 11.09 -4.96
N GLY A 34 -11.89 11.20 -4.88
CA GLY A 34 -11.18 12.01 -3.88
C GLY A 34 -10.74 11.23 -2.63
N TYR A 35 -11.20 9.98 -2.46
CA TYR A 35 -10.76 9.13 -1.36
C TYR A 35 -9.31 8.66 -1.58
N ALA A 36 -8.45 8.85 -0.58
CA ALA A 36 -7.10 8.31 -0.58
C ALA A 36 -6.92 7.37 0.62
N LYS A 37 -6.32 6.21 0.39
CA LYS A 37 -6.03 5.23 1.43
C LYS A 37 -4.69 4.57 1.16
N SER A 38 -3.91 4.27 2.19
CA SER A 38 -2.62 3.63 1.98
C SER A 38 -2.75 2.19 1.48
N VAL A 39 -1.74 1.71 0.75
CA VAL A 39 -1.67 0.33 0.26
C VAL A 39 -1.72 -0.65 1.43
N TRP A 40 -1.06 -0.32 2.54
CA TRP A 40 -1.12 -1.11 3.77
C TRP A 40 -2.54 -1.25 4.32
N ASP A 41 -3.28 -0.14 4.40
CA ASP A 41 -4.64 -0.13 4.91
C ASP A 41 -5.63 -0.84 3.96
N TRP A 42 -5.27 -0.91 2.68
CA TRP A 42 -5.94 -1.75 1.67
C TRP A 42 -5.63 -3.24 1.82
N GLY A 43 -4.69 -3.62 2.68
CA GLY A 43 -4.24 -5.00 2.84
C GLY A 43 -3.18 -5.43 1.83
N GLY A 44 -2.65 -4.49 1.04
CA GLY A 44 -1.53 -4.71 0.16
C GLY A 44 -0.18 -4.50 0.87
N ILE A 45 0.87 -5.01 0.25
CA ILE A 45 2.26 -4.74 0.64
C ILE A 45 2.98 -4.21 -0.58
N ARG A 46 3.78 -3.17 -0.38
CA ARG A 46 4.62 -2.58 -1.41
C ARG A 46 5.93 -2.14 -0.78
N TRP A 47 6.96 -2.94 -1.01
CA TRP A 47 8.29 -2.77 -0.44
C TRP A 47 9.36 -2.82 -1.52
N LYS A 48 10.32 -1.89 -1.47
CA LYS A 48 11.37 -1.66 -2.48
C LYS A 48 10.84 -1.51 -3.91
N ALA A 49 9.59 -1.11 -4.05
CA ALA A 49 8.97 -0.89 -5.35
C ALA A 49 9.23 0.54 -5.83
N ALA A 50 9.35 0.71 -7.15
CA ALA A 50 9.42 2.02 -7.78
C ALA A 50 8.27 2.21 -8.77
N GLY A 51 8.01 3.46 -9.16
CA GLY A 51 7.01 3.84 -10.16
C GLY A 51 5.59 4.03 -9.60
N ASN A 52 4.70 4.58 -10.44
CA ASN A 52 3.34 4.97 -10.08
C ASN A 52 2.29 4.13 -10.82
N PRO A 53 2.12 2.84 -10.50
CA PRO A 53 1.14 2.00 -11.17
C PRO A 53 -0.27 2.39 -10.75
N LYS A 54 -1.22 2.15 -11.65
CA LYS A 54 -2.64 2.25 -11.34
C LYS A 54 -3.14 0.86 -10.94
N LYS A 55 -3.94 0.76 -9.89
CA LYS A 55 -4.60 -0.49 -9.52
C LYS A 55 -6.10 -0.36 -9.71
N TYR A 56 -6.69 -1.36 -10.35
CA TYR A 56 -8.14 -1.46 -10.46
C TYR A 56 -8.67 -2.15 -9.21
N LEU A 57 -9.36 -1.40 -8.37
CA LEU A 57 -9.90 -1.90 -7.11
C LEU A 57 -11.21 -1.19 -6.79
N ARG A 58 -12.04 -1.84 -5.98
CA ARG A 58 -13.30 -1.28 -5.51
C ARG A 58 -13.01 -0.22 -4.46
N CYS A 59 -13.49 1.01 -4.62
CA CYS A 59 -13.32 2.02 -3.58
C CYS A 59 -14.21 1.69 -2.36
N SER A 60 -13.69 1.81 -1.14
CA SER A 60 -14.49 1.63 0.08
C SER A 60 -15.45 2.79 0.36
N GLN A 61 -15.23 3.97 -0.22
CA GLN A 61 -16.08 5.14 -0.03
C GLN A 61 -17.20 5.22 -1.09
N CYS A 62 -16.87 5.18 -2.39
CA CYS A 62 -17.90 5.25 -3.44
C CYS A 62 -18.47 3.88 -3.83
N GLY A 63 -17.81 2.78 -3.45
CA GLY A 63 -18.28 1.42 -3.75
C GLY A 63 -18.06 0.97 -5.20
N GLU A 64 -17.57 1.85 -6.08
CA GLU A 64 -17.33 1.57 -7.49
C GLU A 64 -15.92 1.00 -7.74
N MET A 65 -15.79 0.21 -8.81
CA MET A 65 -14.49 -0.27 -9.29
C MET A 65 -13.84 0.76 -10.20
N THR A 66 -12.79 1.40 -9.70
CA THR A 66 -12.10 2.48 -10.39
C THR A 66 -10.59 2.26 -10.38
N TRP A 67 -9.89 2.93 -11.28
CA TRP A 67 -8.44 2.95 -11.32
C TRP A 67 -7.90 3.88 -10.24
N HIS A 68 -7.36 3.31 -9.18
CA HIS A 68 -6.72 4.05 -8.11
C HIS A 68 -5.27 4.32 -8.50
N LEU A 69 -4.87 5.59 -8.44
CA LEU A 69 -3.50 6.01 -8.66
C LEU A 69 -2.67 5.66 -7.43
N CYS A 70 -1.64 4.84 -7.60
CA CYS A 70 -0.70 4.55 -6.53
C CYS A 70 0.47 5.52 -6.63
N ALA A 71 0.58 6.44 -5.69
CA ALA A 71 1.69 7.37 -5.57
C ALA A 71 2.40 7.14 -4.24
N LYS A 72 3.73 7.08 -4.27
CA LYS A 72 4.54 7.08 -3.04
C LYS A 72 4.66 8.52 -2.56
N GLY A 73 4.19 8.82 -1.34
CA GLY A 73 4.60 10.03 -0.65
C GLY A 73 6.11 9.96 -0.44
N GLN A 74 6.88 10.90 -0.98
CA GLN A 74 8.33 10.85 -0.93
C GLN A 74 8.83 10.93 0.52
N GLN A 75 9.11 9.81 1.17
CA GLN A 75 10.05 9.75 2.29
C GLN A 75 11.17 8.72 2.02
N GLN A 76 12.36 9.17 2.38
CA GLN A 76 13.66 8.71 1.92
C GLN A 76 13.99 7.27 2.32
N GLN A 77 14.50 6.57 1.31
CA GLN A 77 15.47 5.50 1.35
C GLN A 77 16.64 5.83 2.31
N GLN A 78 16.92 4.97 3.30
CA GLN A 78 18.16 4.91 4.09
C GLN A 78 18.12 3.60 4.92
N GLY A 79 19.08 2.67 4.90
CA GLY A 79 20.36 2.58 4.19
C GLY A 79 20.85 1.14 4.20
#